data_AF-A0A524MNK2-F1
#
_entry.id   AF-A0A524MNK2-F1
#
_cell.length_a   1.000
_cell.length_b   1.000
_cell.length_c   1.000
_cell.angle_alpha   90.00
_cell.angle_beta   90.00
_cell.angle_gamma   90.00
#
_symmetry.space_group_name_H-M   'P 1'
#
loop_
_entity.id
_entity.type
_entity.pdbx_description
1 polymer ?
#
loop_
_entity_poly.entity_id
_entity_poly.type
_entity_poly.pdbx_seq_one_letter_code
_entity_poly.pdbx_strand_id
1 'polypeptide(L)'
;MMKGQGHEFMEKTKYIFLDTTDQIQRLPQPPLAIPSYEKGRIIDLPNPETAKTSNISISDAINRRVSVRAYSKKSLSLAELSYVLWCTQGVKEVTTRPATQRTVPSAGARHCFEAYILVNNVEDLPPGLYRYLAIDHKLQEVNMDEDIAQKITKACLDQRFILNSAITMILTAVRYRMMWRYTERGYRYMHLDAGHVMQNLYLCAEAIDSGVCA
;
A
#
# COMPACT_ATOMS: atom_id res chain seq x y z
N MET A 1 23.89 -26.19 -9.01
CA MET A 1 23.65 -24.76 -8.72
C MET A 1 22.36 -24.33 -9.40
N MET A 2 21.45 -23.69 -8.67
CA MET A 2 20.30 -23.02 -9.29
C MET A 2 20.82 -21.98 -10.28
N LYS A 3 20.57 -22.18 -11.57
CA LYS A 3 20.84 -21.20 -12.63
C LYS A 3 19.55 -20.45 -12.92
N GLY A 4 19.62 -19.12 -13.05
CA GLY A 4 18.46 -18.29 -13.41
C GLY A 4 18.56 -16.84 -12.92
N GLN A 5 17.77 -15.96 -13.53
CA GLN A 5 17.77 -14.52 -13.27
C GLN A 5 17.53 -14.20 -11.78
N GLY A 6 16.66 -14.93 -11.10
CA GLY A 6 16.41 -14.74 -9.66
C GLY A 6 17.62 -15.09 -8.80
N HIS A 7 18.37 -16.15 -9.14
CA HIS A 7 19.61 -16.49 -8.43
C HIS A 7 20.68 -15.43 -8.68
N GLU A 8 20.84 -15.00 -9.94
CA GLU A 8 21.78 -13.94 -10.31
C GLU A 8 21.47 -12.62 -9.57
N PHE A 9 20.20 -12.22 -9.51
CA PHE A 9 19.78 -11.07 -8.71
C PHE A 9 20.17 -11.24 -7.24
N MET A 10 19.93 -12.42 -6.66
CA MET A 10 20.27 -12.71 -5.25
C MET A 10 21.79 -12.80 -4.99
N GLU A 11 22.60 -13.08 -5.99
CA GLU A 11 24.07 -13.02 -5.88
C GLU A 11 24.57 -11.58 -6.05
N LYS A 12 24.19 -10.91 -7.15
CA LYS A 12 24.69 -9.58 -7.52
C LYS A 12 24.22 -8.45 -6.61
N THR A 13 23.16 -8.65 -5.82
CA THR A 13 22.71 -7.64 -4.84
C THR A 13 23.17 -7.92 -3.40
N LYS A 14 24.20 -8.77 -3.20
CA LYS A 14 24.93 -8.88 -1.92
C LYS A 14 25.80 -7.64 -1.70
N TYR A 15 26.02 -7.28 -0.44
CA TYR A 15 26.74 -6.04 -0.06
C TYR A 15 28.09 -5.85 -0.76
N ILE A 16 28.87 -6.92 -0.95
CA ILE A 16 30.20 -6.87 -1.59
C ILE A 16 30.17 -6.44 -3.08
N PHE A 17 29.00 -6.52 -3.72
CA PHE A 17 28.82 -6.17 -5.14
C PHE A 17 28.05 -4.86 -5.33
N LEU A 18 27.72 -4.15 -4.24
CA LEU A 18 26.98 -2.90 -4.34
C LEU A 18 27.91 -1.72 -4.57
N ASP A 19 27.49 -0.84 -5.47
CA ASP A 19 28.12 0.46 -5.65
C ASP A 19 27.88 1.39 -4.46
N THR A 20 28.64 2.48 -4.43
CA THR A 20 28.41 3.56 -3.47
C THR A 20 27.04 4.19 -3.70
N THR A 21 26.24 4.25 -2.64
CA THR A 21 24.87 4.79 -2.70
C THR A 21 24.86 6.31 -2.92
N ASP A 22 23.83 6.82 -3.57
CA ASP A 22 23.59 8.26 -3.74
C ASP A 22 23.51 9.00 -2.40
N GLN A 23 23.01 8.34 -1.35
CA GLN A 23 23.04 8.84 0.02
C GLN A 23 24.49 9.11 0.50
N ILE A 24 25.41 8.15 0.31
CA ILE A 24 26.82 8.31 0.70
C ILE A 24 27.49 9.41 -0.14
N GLN A 25 27.11 9.51 -1.42
CA GLN A 25 27.55 10.58 -2.31
C GLN A 25 26.92 11.96 -2.00
N ARG A 26 26.01 12.02 -1.01
CA ARG A 26 25.30 13.25 -0.58
C ARG A 26 24.44 13.88 -1.66
N LEU A 27 23.92 13.08 -2.60
CA LEU A 27 22.94 13.55 -3.57
C LEU A 27 21.59 13.86 -2.86
N PRO A 28 20.78 14.79 -3.42
CA PRO A 28 19.50 15.15 -2.83
C PRO A 28 18.59 13.94 -2.59
N GLN A 29 17.98 13.89 -1.41
CA GLN A 29 17.02 12.84 -1.09
C GLN A 29 15.76 13.00 -1.96
N PRO A 30 15.19 11.90 -2.51
CA PRO A 30 13.93 11.98 -3.22
C PRO A 30 12.77 12.42 -2.31
N PRO A 31 11.72 13.07 -2.88
CA PRO A 31 10.53 13.48 -2.16
C PRO A 31 9.83 12.33 -1.43
N LEU A 32 9.19 12.63 -0.29
CA LEU A 32 8.51 11.66 0.58
C LEU A 32 7.18 11.13 0.03
N ALA A 33 6.55 11.90 -0.87
CA ALA A 33 5.34 11.55 -1.59
C ALA A 33 5.42 12.07 -3.03
N ILE A 34 4.66 11.47 -3.94
CA ILE A 34 4.42 12.09 -5.24
C ILE A 34 3.43 13.24 -5.02
N PRO A 35 3.65 14.44 -5.60
CA PRO A 35 2.66 15.51 -5.53
C PRO A 35 1.27 15.08 -6.00
N SER A 36 0.23 15.76 -5.50
CA SER A 36 -1.11 15.64 -6.06
C SER A 36 -1.11 15.95 -7.56
N TYR A 37 -1.99 15.30 -8.31
CA TYR A 37 -2.18 15.63 -9.72
C TYR A 37 -2.94 16.95 -9.85
N GLU A 38 -2.75 17.65 -10.98
CA GLU A 38 -3.48 18.89 -11.29
C GLU A 38 -4.98 18.66 -11.47
N LYS A 39 -5.37 17.44 -11.90
CA LYS A 39 -6.76 17.03 -12.14
C LYS A 39 -7.19 15.94 -11.14
N GLY A 40 -8.51 15.79 -10.99
CA GLY A 40 -9.14 14.82 -10.09
C GLY A 40 -9.50 15.45 -8.75
N ARG A 41 -10.72 15.20 -8.28
CA ARG A 41 -11.19 15.74 -6.99
C ARG A 41 -10.37 15.15 -5.86
N ILE A 42 -10.04 15.98 -4.88
CA ILE A 42 -9.47 15.55 -3.60
C ILE A 42 -10.60 15.40 -2.58
N ILE A 43 -10.61 14.27 -1.89
CA ILE A 43 -11.64 13.88 -0.93
C ILE A 43 -10.95 13.67 0.42
N ASP A 44 -11.43 14.38 1.43
CA ASP A 44 -10.98 14.18 2.81
C ASP A 44 -11.47 12.84 3.34
N LEU A 45 -10.56 12.07 3.95
CA LEU A 45 -10.95 10.87 4.67
C LEU A 45 -11.32 11.24 6.11
N PRO A 46 -12.33 10.58 6.71
CA PRO A 46 -12.63 10.75 8.12
C PRO A 46 -11.44 10.30 8.97
N ASN A 47 -11.34 10.80 10.20
CA ASN A 47 -10.31 10.32 11.14
C ASN A 47 -10.43 8.78 11.29
N PRO A 48 -9.33 8.01 11.10
CA PRO A 48 -9.30 6.55 11.23
C PRO A 48 -9.91 6.00 12.53
N GLU A 49 -9.82 6.76 13.62
CA GLU A 49 -10.36 6.37 14.93
C GLU A 49 -11.89 6.35 14.99
N THR A 50 -12.57 6.94 14.00
CA THR A 50 -14.04 6.92 13.93
C THR A 50 -14.60 5.62 13.34
N ALA A 51 -13.74 4.75 12.81
CA ALA A 51 -14.14 3.45 12.31
C ALA A 51 -14.65 2.55 13.44
N LYS A 52 -15.72 1.79 13.17
CA LYS A 52 -16.22 0.79 14.12
C LYS A 52 -15.32 -0.44 14.06
N THR A 53 -14.39 -0.55 15.01
CA THR A 53 -13.51 -1.71 15.14
C THR A 53 -13.93 -2.60 16.31
N SER A 54 -13.83 -3.90 16.12
CA SER A 54 -13.93 -4.91 17.17
C SER A 54 -12.67 -4.90 18.04
N ASN A 55 -12.82 -5.11 19.34
CA ASN A 55 -11.69 -5.26 20.25
C ASN A 55 -11.10 -6.68 20.14
N ILE A 56 -10.26 -6.89 19.13
CA ILE A 56 -9.58 -8.15 18.86
C ILE A 56 -8.12 -8.09 19.35
N SER A 57 -7.67 -9.13 20.04
CA SER A 57 -6.26 -9.22 20.43
C SER A 57 -5.38 -9.49 19.21
N ILE A 58 -4.11 -9.06 19.24
CA ILE A 58 -3.17 -9.35 18.16
C ILE A 58 -3.01 -10.86 17.93
N SER A 59 -3.02 -11.66 19.00
CA SER A 59 -2.94 -13.11 18.94
C SER A 59 -4.14 -13.71 18.20
N ASP A 60 -5.35 -13.22 18.49
CA ASP A 60 -6.57 -13.66 17.80
C ASP A 60 -6.54 -13.26 16.33
N ALA A 61 -6.18 -12.01 16.01
CA ALA A 61 -6.10 -11.56 14.63
C ALA A 61 -5.10 -12.37 13.80
N ILE A 62 -3.94 -12.75 14.38
CA ILE A 62 -2.96 -13.60 13.71
C ILE A 62 -3.51 -15.00 13.44
N ASN A 63 -4.21 -15.59 14.42
CA ASN A 63 -4.74 -16.96 14.32
C ASN A 63 -5.98 -17.05 13.43
N ARG A 64 -6.80 -16.01 13.39
CA ARG A 64 -8.04 -15.97 12.60
C ARG A 64 -7.81 -15.61 11.15
N ARG A 65 -6.76 -14.82 10.83
CA ARG A 65 -6.57 -14.39 9.45
C ARG A 65 -6.54 -15.59 8.52
N VAL A 66 -7.24 -15.43 7.40
CA VAL A 66 -7.15 -16.31 6.24
C VAL A 66 -7.34 -15.48 4.98
N SER A 67 -6.91 -16.00 3.84
CA SER A 67 -7.24 -15.38 2.55
C SER A 67 -8.68 -15.69 2.18
N VAL A 68 -9.54 -14.67 2.19
CA VAL A 68 -10.94 -14.74 1.76
C VAL A 68 -11.06 -14.23 0.33
N ARG A 69 -11.70 -14.99 -0.56
CA ARG A 69 -11.91 -14.61 -1.97
C ARG A 69 -13.38 -14.56 -2.38
N ALA A 70 -14.27 -14.96 -1.48
CA ALA A 70 -15.72 -14.84 -1.63
C ALA A 70 -16.20 -13.76 -0.67
N TYR A 71 -16.52 -12.59 -1.21
CA TYR A 71 -16.93 -11.43 -0.43
C TYR A 71 -18.46 -11.30 -0.40
N SER A 72 -18.98 -10.74 0.70
CA SER A 72 -20.39 -10.36 0.77
C SER A 72 -20.67 -9.11 -0.07
N LYS A 73 -21.95 -8.79 -0.30
CA LYS A 73 -22.36 -7.55 -0.97
C LYS A 73 -22.38 -6.33 -0.05
N LYS A 74 -22.03 -6.50 1.23
CA LYS A 74 -21.99 -5.40 2.21
C LYS A 74 -20.90 -4.41 1.80
N SER A 75 -21.26 -3.13 1.77
CA SER A 75 -20.32 -2.02 1.57
C SER A 75 -19.38 -1.89 2.75
N LEU A 76 -18.18 -1.37 2.51
CA LEU A 76 -17.39 -0.75 3.57
C LEU A 76 -17.91 0.67 3.79
N SER A 77 -17.95 1.12 5.04
CA SER A 77 -18.10 2.54 5.35
C SER A 77 -16.84 3.31 4.95
N LEU A 78 -16.99 4.62 4.70
CA LEU A 78 -15.84 5.49 4.42
C LEU A 78 -14.85 5.52 5.61
N ALA A 79 -15.33 5.36 6.84
CA ALA A 79 -14.50 5.27 8.04
C ALA A 79 -13.68 3.96 8.07
N GLU A 80 -14.25 2.82 7.71
CA GLU A 80 -13.51 1.56 7.59
C GLU A 80 -12.44 1.63 6.48
N LEU A 81 -12.74 2.24 5.33
CA LEU A 81 -11.74 2.49 4.30
C LEU A 81 -10.60 3.37 4.83
N SER A 82 -10.92 4.49 5.48
CA SER A 82 -9.94 5.37 6.11
C SER A 82 -9.03 4.61 7.08
N TYR A 83 -9.62 3.79 7.95
CA TYR A 83 -8.90 2.95 8.90
C TYR A 83 -7.94 1.97 8.21
N VAL A 84 -8.39 1.27 7.17
CA VAL A 84 -7.54 0.35 6.39
C VAL A 84 -6.36 1.08 5.75
N LEU A 85 -6.58 2.25 5.14
CA LEU A 85 -5.51 3.06 4.53
C LEU A 85 -4.52 3.57 5.57
N TRP A 86 -5.00 3.94 6.75
CA TRP A 86 -4.16 4.32 7.87
C TRP A 86 -3.31 3.16 8.38
N CYS A 87 -3.90 1.99 8.64
CA CYS A 87 -3.19 0.81 9.13
C CYS A 87 -2.09 0.32 8.19
N THR A 88 -2.23 0.57 6.89
CA THR A 88 -1.33 0.07 5.84
C THR A 88 -0.30 1.09 5.37
N GLN A 89 -0.67 2.36 5.22
CA GLN A 89 0.18 3.41 4.64
C GLN A 89 0.14 4.74 5.41
N GLY A 90 -0.59 4.82 6.52
CA GLY A 90 -0.75 6.04 7.32
C GLY A 90 0.56 6.63 7.83
N VAL A 91 0.67 7.96 7.77
CA VAL A 91 1.81 8.73 8.27
C VAL A 91 1.50 9.24 9.68
N LYS A 92 2.25 8.75 10.68
CA LYS A 92 2.15 9.19 12.08
C LYS A 92 2.84 10.53 12.30
N GLU A 93 3.99 10.72 11.67
CA GLU A 93 4.81 11.91 11.83
C GLU A 93 5.67 12.13 10.58
N VAL A 94 5.86 13.40 10.19
CA VAL A 94 6.91 13.82 9.27
C VAL A 94 8.04 14.41 10.11
N THR A 95 9.20 13.76 10.10
CA THR A 95 10.32 14.12 10.98
C THR A 95 11.12 15.31 10.43
N THR A 96 11.85 16.00 11.32
CA THR A 96 12.72 17.15 10.97
C THR A 96 13.85 16.81 10.01
N ARG A 97 14.38 15.58 10.07
CA ARG A 97 15.17 14.99 8.98
C ARG A 97 14.16 14.37 8.03
N PRO A 98 14.04 14.82 6.77
CA PRO A 98 12.89 14.50 5.93
C PRO A 98 12.69 12.99 5.79
N ALA A 99 11.76 12.45 6.56
CA ALA A 99 11.33 11.06 6.58
C ALA A 99 9.91 11.01 7.16
N THR A 100 9.23 9.90 6.93
CA THR A 100 7.92 9.66 7.55
C THR A 100 8.05 8.50 8.52
N GLN A 101 7.42 8.61 9.69
CA GLN A 101 7.11 7.46 10.52
C GLN A 101 5.74 6.95 10.12
N ARG A 102 5.62 5.67 9.77
CA ARG A 102 4.36 5.08 9.33
C ARG A 102 3.90 3.95 10.25
N THR A 103 2.67 3.50 10.04
CA THR A 103 2.07 2.32 10.71
C THR A 103 2.73 1.01 10.30
N VAL A 104 3.49 1.01 9.20
CA VAL A 104 4.31 -0.11 8.71
C VAL A 104 5.78 0.27 8.74
N PRO A 105 6.70 -0.66 9.07
CA PRO A 105 8.12 -0.43 8.90
C PRO A 105 8.51 -0.36 7.43
N SER A 106 9.63 0.31 7.16
CA SER A 106 10.26 0.34 5.85
C SER A 106 11.76 0.44 6.00
N ALA A 107 12.52 -0.26 5.14
CA ALA A 107 13.97 -0.20 5.18
C ALA A 107 14.45 1.26 5.12
N GLY A 108 15.12 1.72 6.19
CA GLY A 108 15.64 3.08 6.30
C GLY A 108 14.59 4.19 6.24
N ALA A 109 13.35 3.89 6.62
CA ALA A 109 12.20 4.82 6.55
C ALA A 109 12.08 5.46 5.16
N ARG A 110 12.22 4.65 4.10
CA ARG A 110 12.14 5.13 2.70
C ARG A 110 10.72 5.15 2.16
N HIS A 111 9.84 4.28 2.67
CA HIS A 111 8.40 4.24 2.38
C HIS A 111 8.12 4.48 0.89
N CYS A 112 8.62 3.57 0.05
CA CYS A 112 8.63 3.76 -1.39
C CYS A 112 7.26 3.59 -2.05
N PHE A 113 6.26 3.11 -1.31
CA PHE A 113 4.96 2.80 -1.88
C PHE A 113 4.06 4.03 -2.01
N GLU A 114 3.37 4.05 -3.14
CA GLU A 114 2.16 4.83 -3.38
C GLU A 114 1.02 3.82 -3.54
N ALA A 115 -0.11 4.08 -2.90
CA ALA A 115 -1.27 3.18 -2.92
C ALA A 115 -2.36 3.75 -3.83
N TYR A 116 -2.77 2.96 -4.81
CA TYR A 116 -3.96 3.21 -5.61
C TYR A 116 -5.06 2.27 -5.15
N ILE A 117 -6.27 2.80 -5.02
CA ILE A 117 -7.42 2.11 -4.46
C ILE A 117 -8.47 2.05 -5.55
N LEU A 118 -8.69 0.86 -6.10
CA LEU A 118 -9.91 0.60 -6.85
C LEU A 118 -11.04 0.48 -5.83
N VAL A 119 -12.02 1.35 -5.93
CA VAL A 119 -13.23 1.36 -5.12
C VAL A 119 -14.36 0.78 -5.96
N ASN A 120 -14.99 -0.28 -5.49
CA ASN A 120 -16.19 -0.85 -6.12
C ASN A 120 -17.44 -0.69 -5.23
N ASN A 121 -17.29 -0.76 -3.90
CA ASN A 121 -18.43 -0.76 -2.98
C ASN A 121 -18.07 -0.14 -1.62
N VAL A 122 -18.05 1.19 -1.56
CA VAL A 122 -17.80 1.97 -0.34
C VAL A 122 -18.91 3.02 -0.20
N GLU A 123 -19.44 3.17 1.02
CA GLU A 123 -20.48 4.15 1.32
C GLU A 123 -20.00 5.58 1.05
N ASP A 124 -20.87 6.39 0.44
CA ASP A 124 -20.63 7.80 0.11
C ASP A 124 -19.37 8.08 -0.73
N LEU A 125 -18.84 7.06 -1.41
CA LEU A 125 -17.69 7.16 -2.31
C LEU A 125 -18.01 6.50 -3.66
N PRO A 126 -18.06 7.26 -4.77
CA PRO A 126 -18.33 6.69 -6.09
C PRO A 126 -17.33 5.59 -6.47
N PRO A 127 -17.76 4.54 -7.19
CA PRO A 127 -16.83 3.57 -7.75
C PRO A 127 -15.84 4.24 -8.70
N GLY A 128 -14.58 3.81 -8.64
CA GLY A 128 -13.50 4.41 -9.42
C GLY A 128 -12.12 4.03 -8.91
N LEU A 129 -11.09 4.53 -9.58
CA LEU A 129 -9.70 4.40 -9.17
C LEU A 129 -9.24 5.69 -8.50
N TYR A 130 -8.76 5.55 -7.28
CA TYR A 130 -8.25 6.64 -6.46
C TYR A 130 -6.77 6.44 -6.15
N ARG A 131 -6.07 7.50 -5.80
CA ARG A 131 -4.74 7.46 -5.17
C ARG A 131 -4.84 7.96 -3.74
N TYR A 132 -4.24 7.22 -2.82
CA TYR A 132 -4.15 7.63 -1.42
C TYR A 132 -2.97 8.59 -1.23
N LEU A 133 -3.29 9.83 -0.86
CA LEU A 133 -2.32 10.87 -0.50
C LEU A 133 -1.96 10.69 0.97
N ALA A 134 -0.98 9.84 1.26
CA ALA A 134 -0.69 9.36 2.61
C ALA A 134 -0.27 10.45 3.62
N ILE A 135 0.40 11.51 3.15
CA ILE A 135 0.82 12.63 4.03
C ILE A 135 -0.40 13.43 4.51
N ASP A 136 -1.33 13.71 3.61
CA ASP A 136 -2.50 14.54 3.90
C ASP A 136 -3.70 13.72 4.40
N HIS A 137 -3.60 12.38 4.34
CA HIS A 137 -4.68 11.44 4.62
C HIS A 137 -5.93 11.72 3.78
N LYS A 138 -5.76 11.73 2.46
CA LYS A 138 -6.84 12.02 1.49
C LYS A 138 -6.87 11.02 0.35
N LEU A 139 -7.99 10.98 -0.38
CA LEU A 139 -8.06 10.32 -1.68
C LEU A 139 -8.05 11.37 -2.79
N GLN A 140 -7.40 11.04 -3.90
CA GLN A 140 -7.49 11.80 -5.15
C GLN A 140 -8.04 10.89 -6.25
N GLU A 141 -9.06 11.35 -6.96
CA GLU A 141 -9.57 10.65 -8.16
C GLU A 141 -8.48 10.54 -9.23
N VAL A 142 -8.32 9.35 -9.81
CA VAL A 142 -7.34 9.07 -10.87
C VAL A 142 -8.05 8.68 -12.17
N ASN A 143 -9.04 7.78 -12.08
CA ASN A 143 -9.85 7.37 -13.21
C ASN A 143 -11.25 7.01 -12.70
N MET A 144 -12.27 7.65 -13.27
CA MET A 144 -13.69 7.47 -12.88
C MET A 144 -14.51 6.82 -14.00
N ASP A 145 -13.86 6.16 -14.96
CA ASP A 145 -14.54 5.45 -16.03
C ASP A 145 -15.31 4.25 -15.46
N GLU A 146 -16.54 4.02 -15.93
CA GLU A 146 -17.41 2.94 -15.43
C GLU A 146 -16.84 1.52 -15.63
N ASP A 147 -15.87 1.37 -16.56
CA ASP A 147 -15.25 0.08 -16.91
C ASP A 147 -13.89 -0.16 -16.23
N ILE A 148 -13.45 0.73 -15.33
CA ILE A 148 -12.12 0.65 -14.71
C ILE A 148 -11.93 -0.63 -13.88
N ALA A 149 -12.97 -1.07 -13.16
CA ALA A 149 -12.91 -2.30 -12.36
C ALA A 149 -12.70 -3.55 -13.23
N GLN A 150 -13.35 -3.59 -14.41
CA GLN A 150 -13.24 -4.66 -15.39
C GLN A 150 -11.84 -4.66 -16.03
N LYS A 151 -11.32 -3.48 -16.39
CA LYS A 151 -9.95 -3.32 -16.91
C LYS A 151 -8.90 -3.85 -15.92
N ILE A 152 -9.01 -3.47 -14.64
CA ILE A 152 -8.08 -3.94 -13.60
C ILE A 152 -8.24 -5.44 -13.36
N THR A 153 -9.47 -5.96 -13.29
CA THR A 153 -9.72 -7.40 -13.13
C THR A 153 -9.08 -8.21 -14.26
N LYS A 154 -9.21 -7.74 -15.51
CA LYS A 154 -8.57 -8.36 -16.68
C LYS A 154 -7.04 -8.32 -16.59
N ALA A 155 -6.46 -7.20 -16.14
CA ALA A 155 -5.02 -7.07 -15.93
C ALA A 155 -4.50 -8.03 -14.84
N CYS A 156 -5.36 -8.44 -13.92
CA CYS A 156 -5.08 -9.42 -12.88
C CYS A 156 -5.48 -10.87 -13.27
N LEU A 157 -5.45 -11.19 -14.56
CA LEU A 157 -5.76 -12.53 -15.11
C LEU A 157 -7.19 -12.98 -14.80
N ASP A 158 -8.15 -12.05 -14.92
CA ASP A 158 -9.59 -12.29 -14.75
C ASP A 158 -9.97 -12.85 -13.36
N GLN A 159 -9.18 -12.51 -12.33
CA GLN A 159 -9.46 -12.88 -10.94
C GLN A 159 -10.71 -12.16 -10.41
N ARG A 160 -11.86 -12.83 -10.52
CA ARG A 160 -13.19 -12.27 -10.21
C ARG A 160 -13.36 -11.68 -8.80
N PHE A 161 -12.57 -12.12 -7.82
CA PHE A 161 -12.65 -11.56 -6.48
C PHE A 161 -12.24 -10.08 -6.44
N ILE A 162 -11.48 -9.58 -7.42
CA ILE A 162 -11.15 -8.16 -7.55
C ILE A 162 -12.41 -7.35 -7.85
N LEU A 163 -13.20 -7.76 -8.85
CA LEU A 163 -14.47 -7.13 -9.20
C LEU A 163 -15.49 -7.20 -8.05
N ASN A 164 -15.45 -8.28 -7.27
CA ASN A 164 -16.38 -8.48 -6.15
C ASN A 164 -15.90 -7.87 -4.83
N SER A 165 -14.66 -7.39 -4.75
CA SER A 165 -14.12 -6.77 -3.54
C SER A 165 -14.74 -5.39 -3.33
N ALA A 166 -14.89 -4.96 -2.07
CA ALA A 166 -15.29 -3.57 -1.79
C ALA A 166 -14.23 -2.58 -2.26
N ILE A 167 -12.97 -2.90 -2.00
CA ILE A 167 -11.79 -2.18 -2.50
C ILE A 167 -10.70 -3.17 -2.90
N THR A 168 -9.87 -2.77 -3.86
CA THR A 168 -8.59 -3.43 -4.20
C THR A 168 -7.45 -2.43 -4.06
N MET A 169 -6.49 -2.73 -3.19
CA MET A 169 -5.28 -1.93 -2.99
C MET A 169 -4.18 -2.37 -3.97
N ILE A 170 -3.70 -1.42 -4.76
CA ILE A 170 -2.62 -1.60 -5.73
C ILE A 170 -1.42 -0.81 -5.23
N LEU A 171 -0.39 -1.52 -4.78
CA LEU A 171 0.87 -0.91 -4.38
C LEU A 171 1.76 -0.69 -5.59
N THR A 172 2.20 0.56 -5.77
CA THR A 172 3.22 0.92 -6.75
C THR A 172 4.44 1.46 -6.02
N ALA A 173 5.64 1.24 -6.55
CA ALA A 173 6.88 1.68 -5.89
C ALA A 173 7.57 2.80 -6.67
N VAL A 174 7.81 3.93 -6.00
CA VAL A 174 8.80 4.92 -6.46
C VAL A 174 10.18 4.36 -6.17
N ARG A 175 10.67 3.54 -7.10
CA ARG A 175 11.88 2.72 -6.91
C ARG A 175 13.08 3.50 -6.37
N TYR A 176 13.28 4.71 -6.90
CA TYR A 176 14.41 5.57 -6.53
C TYR A 176 14.44 5.93 -5.03
N ARG A 177 13.31 5.97 -4.31
CA ARG A 177 13.30 6.17 -2.85
C ARG A 177 14.11 5.11 -2.10
N MET A 178 14.11 3.87 -2.59
CA MET A 178 14.95 2.80 -2.05
C MET A 178 16.36 2.81 -2.64
N MET A 179 16.47 2.95 -3.96
CA MET A 179 17.76 2.89 -4.67
C MET A 179 18.73 3.97 -4.18
N TRP A 180 18.22 5.17 -3.88
CA TRP A 180 19.01 6.27 -3.32
C TRP A 180 19.80 5.86 -2.07
N ARG A 181 19.25 4.95 -1.25
CA ARG A 181 19.89 4.45 -0.03
C ARG A 181 20.54 3.08 -0.18
N TYR A 182 20.08 2.25 -1.11
CA TYR A 182 20.41 0.82 -1.13
C TYR A 182 20.83 0.28 -2.49
N THR A 183 20.96 1.15 -3.51
CA THR A 183 21.19 0.77 -4.91
C THR A 183 20.29 -0.41 -5.31
N GLU A 184 20.75 -1.34 -6.13
CA GLU A 184 19.99 -2.51 -6.61
C GLU A 184 19.47 -3.41 -5.48
N ARG A 185 20.11 -3.40 -4.31
CA ARG A 185 19.60 -4.13 -3.14
C ARG A 185 18.27 -3.57 -2.64
N GLY A 186 17.96 -2.33 -2.98
CA GLY A 186 16.67 -1.68 -2.71
C GLY A 186 15.47 -2.52 -3.15
N TYR A 187 15.58 -3.28 -4.24
CA TYR A 187 14.50 -4.17 -4.68
C TYR A 187 14.17 -5.24 -3.63
N ARG A 188 15.16 -5.82 -2.94
CA ARG A 188 14.88 -6.82 -1.89
C ARG A 188 14.04 -6.22 -0.78
N TYR A 189 14.37 -5.00 -0.38
CA TYR A 189 13.67 -4.28 0.67
C TYR A 189 12.26 -3.88 0.25
N MET A 190 12.04 -3.53 -1.02
CA MET A 190 10.67 -3.31 -1.52
C MET A 190 9.78 -4.53 -1.31
N HIS A 191 10.26 -5.74 -1.62
CA HIS A 191 9.45 -6.96 -1.44
C HIS A 191 9.16 -7.25 0.04
N LEU A 192 10.12 -7.02 0.93
CA LEU A 192 9.91 -7.16 2.38
C LEU A 192 8.92 -6.13 2.91
N ASP A 193 9.08 -4.86 2.51
CA ASP A 193 8.18 -3.78 2.87
C ASP A 193 6.76 -4.05 2.36
N ALA A 194 6.59 -4.58 1.14
CA ALA A 194 5.27 -4.98 0.63
C ALA A 194 4.62 -6.05 1.53
N GLY A 195 5.41 -7.03 1.98
CA GLY A 195 4.95 -8.03 2.95
C GLY A 195 4.49 -7.42 4.27
N HIS A 196 5.19 -6.40 4.79
CA HIS A 196 4.76 -5.66 5.98
C HIS A 196 3.42 -4.95 5.78
N VAL A 197 3.22 -4.30 4.63
CA VAL A 197 1.94 -3.66 4.28
C VAL A 197 0.83 -4.69 4.20
N MET A 198 1.04 -5.79 3.49
CA MET A 198 0.02 -6.83 3.31
C MET A 198 -0.33 -7.51 4.64
N GLN A 199 0.65 -7.74 5.51
CA GLN A 199 0.38 -8.34 6.81
C GLN A 199 -0.46 -7.41 7.71
N ASN A 200 -0.18 -6.11 7.70
CA ASN A 200 -1.03 -5.13 8.39
C ASN A 200 -2.44 -5.08 7.78
N LEU A 201 -2.56 -5.13 6.46
CA LEU A 201 -3.86 -5.20 5.77
C LEU A 201 -4.68 -6.41 6.26
N TYR A 202 -4.04 -7.58 6.38
CA TYR A 202 -4.71 -8.75 6.93
C TYR A 202 -5.15 -8.57 8.39
N LEU A 203 -4.32 -7.97 9.23
CA LEU A 203 -4.64 -7.80 10.65
C LEU A 203 -5.74 -6.77 10.88
N CYS A 204 -5.70 -5.64 10.17
CA CYS A 204 -6.72 -4.61 10.32
C CYS A 204 -8.06 -5.07 9.73
N ALA A 205 -8.04 -5.93 8.70
CA ALA A 205 -9.26 -6.52 8.14
C ALA A 205 -10.05 -7.31 9.20
N GLU A 206 -9.38 -8.06 10.07
CA GLU A 206 -10.02 -8.76 11.20
C GLU A 206 -10.67 -7.80 12.20
N ALA A 207 -10.07 -6.62 12.43
CA ALA A 207 -10.61 -5.63 13.35
C ALA A 207 -11.93 -5.01 12.86
N ILE A 208 -12.16 -4.96 11.54
CA ILE A 208 -13.39 -4.43 10.93
C ILE A 208 -14.30 -5.55 10.37
N ASP A 209 -14.05 -6.82 10.75
CA ASP A 209 -14.81 -7.99 10.29
C ASP A 209 -14.94 -8.06 8.75
N SER A 210 -13.82 -7.86 8.06
CA SER A 210 -13.74 -7.85 6.60
C SER A 210 -12.88 -9.01 6.06
N GLY A 211 -13.27 -9.53 4.90
CA GLY A 211 -12.47 -10.49 4.16
C GLY A 211 -11.38 -9.80 3.34
N VAL A 212 -10.23 -10.47 3.18
CA VAL A 212 -9.06 -9.92 2.49
C VAL A 212 -8.29 -11.03 1.77
N CYS A 213 -7.70 -10.69 0.64
CA CYS A 213 -6.72 -11.52 -0.07
C CYS A 213 -5.63 -10.63 -0.65
N ALA A 214 -4.37 -11.01 -0.38
CA ALA A 214 -3.18 -10.49 -1.07
C ALA A 214 -2.73 -11.46 -2.16
#